data_AF-A0A7H8INI2-F1
#
_entry.id   AF-A0A7H8INI2-F1
#
_cell.length_a   1.000
_cell.length_b   1.000
_cell.length_c   1.000
_cell.angle_alpha   90.00
_cell.angle_beta   90.00
_cell.angle_gamma   90.00
#
_symmetry.space_group_name_H-M   'P 1'
#
loop_
_entity.id
_entity.type
_entity.pdbx_description
1 polymer ?
#
loop_
_entity_poly.entity_id
_entity_poly.type
_entity_poly.pdbx_seq_one_letter_code
_entity_poly.pdbx_strand_id
1 'polypeptide(L)'
;MTRENMAAVELSDAAAEAVRQLNHATRATGDGLEYPGDAYTTVANLKTLAQRLPQALEQIEAFITGLHADGHLTSDRGRPIEDEVDAVEASLKWAAGDAELLAERLDQAHSALSPLGYAE
;
A
#
# COMPACT_ATOMS: atom_id res chain seq x y z
N MET A 1 -7.52 -13.40 -24.79
CA MET A 1 -8.20 -12.74 -23.66
C MET A 1 -7.70 -11.31 -23.60
N THR A 2 -8.52 -10.37 -24.06
CA THR A 2 -8.28 -8.94 -23.88
C THR A 2 -8.35 -8.69 -22.38
N ARG A 3 -7.27 -8.19 -21.76
CA ARG A 3 -7.32 -7.72 -20.37
C ARG A 3 -8.36 -6.61 -20.33
N GLU A 4 -9.47 -6.81 -19.63
CA GLU A 4 -10.32 -5.68 -19.24
C GLU A 4 -9.43 -4.72 -18.45
N ASN A 5 -9.41 -3.46 -18.89
CA ASN A 5 -8.59 -2.44 -18.26
C ASN A 5 -9.32 -2.01 -16.98
N MET A 6 -8.98 -2.63 -15.85
CA MET A 6 -9.58 -2.31 -14.56
C MET A 6 -9.29 -0.86 -14.18
N ALA A 7 -10.28 -0.16 -13.63
CA ALA A 7 -10.12 1.19 -13.11
C ALA A 7 -9.26 1.17 -11.83
N ALA A 8 -8.60 2.30 -11.53
CA ALA A 8 -7.77 2.44 -10.32
C ALA A 8 -8.54 2.07 -9.03
N VAL A 9 -9.84 2.40 -8.97
CA VAL A 9 -10.73 2.03 -7.86
C VAL A 9 -10.85 0.51 -7.72
N GLU A 10 -11.10 -0.20 -8.81
CA GLU A 10 -11.25 -1.67 -8.81
C GLU A 10 -9.94 -2.36 -8.42
N LEU A 11 -8.80 -1.84 -8.87
CA LEU A 11 -7.48 -2.35 -8.49
C LEU A 11 -7.18 -2.10 -7.00
N SER A 12 -7.54 -0.92 -6.47
CA SER A 12 -7.34 -0.61 -5.05
C SER A 12 -8.23 -1.45 -4.13
N ASP A 13 -9.47 -1.73 -4.55
CA ASP A 13 -10.38 -2.61 -3.84
C ASP A 13 -9.89 -4.06 -3.83
N ALA A 14 -9.43 -4.56 -5.00
CA ALA A 14 -8.83 -5.88 -5.10
C ALA A 14 -7.57 -6.03 -4.23
N ALA A 15 -6.75 -4.97 -4.12
CA ALA A 15 -5.59 -4.98 -3.24
C ALA A 15 -5.99 -5.06 -1.76
N ALA A 16 -7.01 -4.29 -1.33
CA ALA A 16 -7.52 -4.33 0.03
C ALA A 16 -8.11 -5.71 0.38
N GLU A 17 -8.85 -6.31 -0.56
CA GLU A 17 -9.42 -7.65 -0.40
C GLU A 17 -8.34 -8.74 -0.33
N ALA A 18 -7.27 -8.63 -1.13
CA ALA A 18 -6.12 -9.53 -1.04
C ALA A 18 -5.44 -9.46 0.33
N VAL A 19 -5.26 -8.25 0.90
CA VAL A 19 -4.73 -8.07 2.27
C VAL A 19 -5.69 -8.67 3.30
N ARG A 20 -7.00 -8.53 3.13
CA ARG A 20 -7.99 -9.17 4.01
C ARG A 20 -7.85 -10.69 4.00
N GLN A 21 -7.73 -11.30 2.83
CA GLN A 21 -7.53 -12.75 2.68
C GLN A 21 -6.22 -13.20 3.31
N LEU A 22 -5.13 -12.45 3.10
CA LEU A 22 -3.86 -12.70 3.77
C LEU A 22 -4.00 -12.66 5.30
N ASN A 23 -4.69 -11.65 5.84
CA ASN A 23 -4.95 -11.54 7.29
C ASN A 23 -5.79 -12.69 7.85
N HIS A 24 -6.59 -13.38 7.03
CA HIS A 24 -7.29 -14.60 7.42
C HIS A 24 -6.35 -15.81 7.43
N ALA A 25 -5.52 -15.95 6.39
CA ALA A 25 -4.57 -17.05 6.23
C ALA A 25 -3.48 -17.06 7.32
N THR A 26 -3.07 -15.89 7.81
CA THR A 26 -2.00 -15.75 8.83
C THR A 26 -2.48 -15.86 10.29
N ARG A 27 -3.75 -16.19 10.53
CA ARG A 27 -4.27 -16.41 11.90
C ARG A 27 -3.70 -17.69 12.50
N ALA A 28 -3.69 -17.79 13.83
CA ALA A 28 -3.25 -18.99 14.54
C ALA A 28 -4.05 -20.27 14.18
N THR A 29 -5.29 -20.12 13.69
CA THR A 29 -6.14 -21.21 13.21
C THR A 29 -6.17 -21.30 11.67
N GLY A 30 -5.40 -20.46 10.98
CA GLY A 30 -5.29 -20.48 9.53
C GLY A 30 -4.28 -21.54 9.07
N ASP A 31 -4.32 -21.84 7.78
CA ASP A 31 -3.44 -22.80 7.08
C ASP A 31 -2.35 -22.10 6.25
N GLY A 32 -2.21 -20.77 6.38
CA GLY A 32 -1.30 -19.98 5.55
C GLY A 32 0.16 -19.91 6.01
N LEU A 33 0.47 -20.39 7.22
CA LEU A 33 1.82 -20.42 7.78
C LEU A 33 2.05 -21.75 8.51
N GLU A 34 2.84 -22.64 7.93
CA GLU A 34 3.21 -23.93 8.52
C GLU A 34 4.67 -23.91 9.01
N TYR A 35 5.55 -23.28 8.25
CA TYR A 35 6.99 -23.23 8.50
C TYR A 35 7.53 -21.78 8.53
N PRO A 36 8.70 -21.53 9.16
CA PRO A 36 9.34 -20.21 9.14
C PRO A 36 9.60 -19.67 7.71
N GLY A 37 9.78 -20.56 6.74
CA GLY A 37 9.93 -20.20 5.32
C GLY A 37 8.68 -19.54 4.71
N ASP A 38 7.48 -19.88 5.21
CA ASP A 38 6.23 -19.24 4.77
C ASP A 38 6.16 -17.80 5.25
N ALA A 39 6.58 -17.56 6.50
CA ALA A 39 6.69 -16.21 7.06
C ALA A 39 7.75 -15.39 6.31
N TYR A 40 8.91 -15.97 6.00
CA TYR A 40 9.97 -15.34 5.21
C TYR A 40 9.44 -14.85 3.86
N THR A 41 8.80 -15.75 3.11
CA THR A 41 8.24 -15.44 1.78
C THR A 41 7.10 -14.41 1.87
N THR A 42 6.23 -14.55 2.85
CA THR A 42 5.10 -13.62 3.07
C THR A 42 5.61 -12.20 3.35
N VAL A 43 6.61 -12.04 4.23
CA VAL A 43 7.20 -10.73 4.55
C VAL A 43 7.92 -10.13 3.34
N ALA A 44 8.60 -10.93 2.51
CA ALA A 44 9.22 -10.47 1.27
C ALA A 44 8.18 -9.91 0.27
N ASN A 45 7.03 -10.56 0.16
CA ASN A 45 5.94 -10.12 -0.70
C ASN A 45 5.30 -8.82 -0.18
N LEU A 46 5.09 -8.72 1.14
CA LEU A 46 4.60 -7.48 1.76
C LEU A 46 5.58 -6.32 1.59
N LYS A 47 6.89 -6.58 1.69
CA LYS A 47 7.93 -5.58 1.37
C LYS A 47 7.75 -5.07 -0.05
N THR A 48 7.58 -5.97 -1.01
CA THR A 48 7.40 -5.61 -2.43
C THR A 48 6.13 -4.78 -2.65
N LEU A 49 5.05 -5.09 -1.93
CA LEU A 49 3.83 -4.28 -1.95
C LEU A 49 4.10 -2.86 -1.42
N ALA A 50 4.74 -2.75 -0.25
CA ALA A 50 5.10 -1.46 0.35
C ALA A 50 6.01 -0.63 -0.56
N GLN A 51 6.97 -1.25 -1.26
CA GLN A 51 7.85 -0.56 -2.22
C GLN A 51 7.13 -0.01 -3.46
N ARG A 52 5.95 -0.54 -3.81
CA ARG A 52 5.18 -0.11 -4.99
C ARG A 52 4.16 0.97 -4.66
N LEU A 53 3.73 1.06 -3.40
CA LEU A 53 2.69 1.97 -2.98
C LEU A 53 3.04 3.47 -3.17
N PRO A 54 4.29 3.94 -2.94
CA PRO A 54 4.67 5.33 -3.16
C PRO A 54 4.32 5.84 -4.56
N GLN A 55 4.63 5.05 -5.59
CA GLN A 55 4.34 5.43 -6.98
C GLN A 55 2.85 5.67 -7.22
N ALA A 56 1.97 4.85 -6.66
CA ALA A 56 0.53 5.03 -6.81
C ALA A 56 0.03 6.28 -6.07
N LEU A 57 0.60 6.57 -4.89
CA LEU A 57 0.25 7.75 -4.10
C LEU A 57 0.70 9.05 -4.79
N GLU A 58 1.93 9.08 -5.33
CA GLU A 58 2.46 10.20 -6.12
C GLU A 58 1.62 10.45 -7.40
N GLN A 59 1.12 9.39 -8.04
CA GLN A 59 0.24 9.51 -9.20
C GLN A 59 -1.13 10.11 -8.82
N ILE A 60 -1.66 9.77 -7.65
CA ILE A 60 -2.91 10.36 -7.13
C ILE A 60 -2.68 11.83 -6.77
N GLU A 61 -1.56 12.16 -6.14
CA GLU A 61 -1.15 13.55 -5.83
C GLU A 61 -1.12 14.38 -7.12
N ALA A 62 -0.34 13.93 -8.12
CA ALA A 62 -0.22 14.62 -9.40
C ALA A 62 -1.57 14.80 -10.12
N PHE A 63 -2.48 13.83 -10.01
CA PHE A 63 -3.83 13.94 -10.55
C PHE A 63 -4.64 15.05 -9.86
N ILE A 64 -4.62 15.12 -8.53
CA ILE A 64 -5.33 16.16 -7.77
C ILE A 64 -4.73 17.54 -8.03
N THR A 65 -3.40 17.68 -8.02
CA THR A 65 -2.71 18.94 -8.33
C THR A 65 -3.04 19.40 -9.75
N GLY A 66 -3.14 18.48 -10.72
CA GLY A 66 -3.56 18.78 -12.09
C GLY A 66 -5.00 19.34 -12.14
N LEU A 67 -5.95 18.68 -11.48
CA LEU A 67 -7.33 19.18 -11.39
C LEU A 67 -7.41 20.55 -10.72
N HIS A 68 -6.59 20.81 -9.71
CA HIS A 68 -6.52 22.12 -9.06
C HIS A 68 -6.01 23.20 -10.03
N ALA A 69 -4.90 22.93 -10.73
CA ALA A 69 -4.30 23.84 -11.69
C ALA A 69 -5.25 24.19 -12.84
N ASP A 70 -6.09 23.24 -13.27
CA ASP A 70 -7.09 23.43 -14.31
C ASP A 70 -8.39 24.10 -13.80
N GLY A 71 -8.49 24.42 -12.50
CA GLY A 71 -9.66 25.05 -11.90
C GLY A 71 -10.88 24.13 -11.81
N HIS A 72 -10.67 22.81 -11.75
CA HIS A 72 -11.72 21.79 -11.73
C HIS A 72 -12.12 21.33 -10.32
N LEU A 73 -11.48 21.84 -9.28
CA LEU A 73 -11.79 21.49 -7.90
C LEU A 73 -12.66 22.55 -7.21
N THR A 74 -13.58 22.08 -6.37
CA THR A 74 -14.41 22.92 -5.49
C THR A 74 -14.47 22.29 -4.10
N SER A 75 -14.62 23.10 -3.06
CA SER A 75 -14.79 22.65 -1.67
C SER A 75 -16.10 23.17 -1.10
N ASP A 76 -16.82 22.32 -0.36
CA ASP A 76 -18.04 22.67 0.37
C ASP A 76 -17.76 23.12 1.82
N ARG A 77 -16.50 23.06 2.26
CA ARG A 77 -16.08 23.31 3.65
C ARG A 77 -15.96 24.79 4.02
N GLY A 78 -16.28 25.69 3.09
CA GLY A 78 -16.22 27.14 3.31
C GLY A 78 -14.81 27.70 3.54
N ARG A 79 -13.78 26.94 3.18
CA ARG A 79 -12.36 27.32 3.20
C ARG A 79 -11.81 27.48 1.78
N PRO A 80 -10.70 28.22 1.60
CA PRO A 80 -9.96 28.24 0.34
C PRO A 80 -9.69 26.81 -0.15
N ILE A 81 -9.85 26.58 -1.45
CA ILE A 81 -9.61 25.25 -2.04
C ILE A 81 -8.13 24.87 -1.96
N GLU A 82 -7.25 25.87 -1.97
CA GLU A 82 -5.81 25.77 -1.82
C GLU A 82 -5.44 25.06 -0.51
N ASP A 83 -6.05 25.45 0.62
CA ASP A 83 -5.81 24.83 1.92
C ASP A 83 -6.18 23.34 1.95
N GLU A 84 -7.24 22.96 1.20
CA GLU A 84 -7.68 21.56 1.13
C GLU A 84 -6.77 20.74 0.20
N VAL A 85 -6.32 21.32 -0.91
CA VAL A 85 -5.35 20.68 -1.83
C VAL A 85 -4.01 20.48 -1.13
N ASP A 86 -3.48 21.50 -0.45
CA ASP A 86 -2.24 21.41 0.33
C ASP A 86 -2.32 20.27 1.38
N ALA A 87 -3.48 20.11 2.03
CA ALA A 87 -3.69 19.04 2.99
C ALA A 87 -3.69 17.64 2.33
N VAL A 88 -4.25 17.50 1.13
CA VAL A 88 -4.21 16.25 0.36
C VAL A 88 -2.78 15.92 -0.06
N GLU A 89 -2.06 16.89 -0.63
CA GLU A 89 -0.66 16.72 -1.08
C GLU A 89 0.23 16.31 0.09
N ALA A 90 0.16 17.04 1.21
CA ALA A 90 0.93 16.70 2.41
C ALA A 90 0.63 15.29 2.92
N SER A 91 -0.66 14.90 2.94
CA SER A 91 -1.08 13.58 3.42
C SER A 91 -0.60 12.44 2.52
N LEU A 92 -0.68 12.61 1.20
CA LEU A 92 -0.19 11.61 0.23
C LEU A 92 1.33 11.46 0.29
N LYS A 93 2.04 12.58 0.44
CA LYS A 93 3.50 12.60 0.59
C LYS A 93 3.95 11.90 1.88
N TRP A 94 3.26 12.14 2.99
CA TRP A 94 3.52 11.40 4.24
C TRP A 94 3.24 9.92 4.09
N ALA A 95 2.11 9.55 3.46
CA ALA A 95 1.78 8.14 3.22
C ALA A 95 2.82 7.44 2.32
N ALA A 96 3.37 8.13 1.32
CA ALA A 96 4.45 7.60 0.48
C ALA A 96 5.73 7.36 1.32
N GLY A 97 6.14 8.32 2.14
CA GLY A 97 7.29 8.15 3.04
C GLY A 97 7.09 7.04 4.08
N ASP A 98 5.88 6.91 4.62
CA ASP A 98 5.53 5.84 5.57
C ASP A 98 5.56 4.46 4.89
N ALA A 99 5.18 4.36 3.61
CA ALA A 99 5.27 3.13 2.84
C ALA A 99 6.72 2.73 2.56
N GLU A 100 7.60 3.69 2.26
CA GLU A 100 9.05 3.45 2.15
C GLU A 100 9.64 2.96 3.47
N LEU A 101 9.31 3.63 4.58
CA LEU A 101 9.73 3.21 5.91
C LEU A 101 9.23 1.79 6.24
N LEU A 102 7.98 1.48 5.91
CA LEU A 102 7.42 0.14 6.07
C LEU A 102 8.22 -0.90 5.27
N ALA A 103 8.58 -0.60 4.03
CA ALA A 103 9.41 -1.49 3.20
C ALA A 103 10.77 -1.76 3.85
N GLU A 104 11.43 -0.75 4.43
CA GLU A 104 12.69 -0.93 5.16
C GLU A 104 12.52 -1.84 6.39
N ARG A 105 11.43 -1.67 7.15
CA ARG A 105 11.16 -2.51 8.33
C ARG A 105 10.84 -3.96 7.93
N LEU A 106 10.11 -4.14 6.84
CA LEU A 106 9.85 -5.47 6.29
C LEU A 106 11.13 -6.13 5.77
N ASP A 107 12.07 -5.37 5.20
CA ASP A 107 13.38 -5.90 4.80
C ASP A 107 14.22 -6.37 6.01
N GLN A 108 14.19 -5.60 7.10
CA GLN A 108 14.83 -5.98 8.36
C GLN A 108 14.21 -7.27 8.93
N ALA A 109 12.88 -7.37 8.94
CA ALA A 109 12.16 -8.56 9.38
C ALA A 109 12.46 -9.78 8.49
N HIS A 110 12.44 -9.59 7.17
CA HIS A 110 12.80 -10.62 6.18
C HIS A 110 14.21 -11.17 6.42
N SER A 111 15.17 -10.28 6.66
CA SER A 111 16.55 -10.66 7.00
C SER A 111 16.64 -11.42 8.32
N ALA A 112 15.88 -11.00 9.34
CA ALA A 112 15.83 -11.66 10.64
C ALA A 112 15.14 -13.03 10.62
N LEU A 113 14.27 -13.28 9.63
CA LEU A 113 13.64 -14.58 9.39
C LEU A 113 14.59 -15.57 8.69
N SER A 114 15.59 -15.09 7.95
CA SER A 114 16.50 -15.93 7.16
C SER A 114 17.21 -17.07 7.92
N PRO A 115 17.67 -16.92 9.17
CA PRO A 115 18.34 -18.00 9.89
C PRO A 115 17.39 -18.98 10.58
N LEU A 116 16.07 -18.74 10.55
CA LEU A 116 15.11 -19.56 11.28
C LEU A 116 14.84 -20.86 10.51
N GLY A 117 15.04 -21.99 11.17
CA GLY A 117 14.62 -23.31 10.72
C GLY A 117 13.50 -23.86 11.59
N TYR A 118 12.75 -24.83 11.06
CA TYR A 118 11.80 -25.61 11.84
C TYR A 118 12.55 -26.75 12.54
N ALA A 119 12.28 -26.96 13.84
CA ALA A 119 12.81 -28.09 14.61
C ALA A 119 11.65 -29.02 14.98
N GLU A 120 11.82 -30.31 14.74
CA GLU A 120 10.87 -31.38 15.10
C GLU A 120 10.90 -31.72 16.59
#